data_AF-A0ABD0L0A8-F1
#
_entry.id   AF-A0ABD0L0A8-F1
#
_cell.length_a   1.000
_cell.length_b   1.000
_cell.length_c   1.000
_cell.angle_alpha   90.00
_cell.angle_beta   90.00
_cell.angle_gamma   90.00
#
_symmetry.space_group_name_H-M   'P 1'
#
loop_
_entity.id
_entity.type
_entity.pdbx_description
1 polymer ?
#
loop_
_entity_poly.entity_id
_entity_poly.type
_entity_poly.pdbx_seq_one_letter_code
_entity_poly.pdbx_strand_id
1 'polypeptide(L)'
;MAHKQAAGKAAVIGAQLVGRLQSAGTFVATAVSTTSVNAANFAFQYAKPRLRMFWEYAKVELRPCTIGELPLVQETFNDMMSTARTGKWQLITARDAFLNTLICVEIVFCFFIGEVLGRGSLVGYVIEGANFYEVTM
;
A
#
# COMPACT_ATOMS: atom_id res chain seq x y z
N MET A 1 -7.11 -74.72 8.84
CA MET A 1 -6.09 -73.82 8.24
C MET A 1 -6.66 -72.58 7.53
N ALA A 2 -7.96 -72.50 7.24
CA ALA A 2 -8.58 -71.34 6.57
C ALA A 2 -8.71 -70.05 7.43
N HIS A 3 -8.63 -70.16 8.76
CA HIS A 3 -8.92 -69.03 9.66
C HIS A 3 -7.74 -68.05 9.88
N LYS A 4 -6.50 -68.46 9.59
CA LYS A 4 -5.29 -67.63 9.83
C LYS A 4 -4.94 -66.71 8.65
N GLN A 5 -5.46 -67.01 7.46
CA GLN A 5 -5.18 -66.27 6.22
C GLN A 5 -6.13 -65.06 6.03
N ALA A 6 -7.30 -65.07 6.68
CA ALA A 6 -8.25 -63.96 6.70
C ALA A 6 -7.75 -62.78 7.55
N ALA A 7 -7.12 -63.07 8.70
CA ALA A 7 -6.60 -62.04 9.61
C ALA A 7 -5.43 -61.24 9.00
N GLY A 8 -4.56 -61.89 8.22
CA GLY A 8 -3.46 -61.21 7.51
C GLY A 8 -3.94 -60.27 6.41
N LYS A 9 -5.00 -60.63 5.67
CA LYS A 9 -5.61 -59.76 4.65
C LYS A 9 -6.27 -58.54 5.28
N ALA A 10 -6.96 -58.69 6.40
CA ALA A 10 -7.59 -57.58 7.12
C ALA A 10 -6.57 -56.55 7.62
N ALA A 11 -5.41 -56.99 8.12
CA ALA A 11 -4.34 -56.09 8.57
C ALA A 11 -3.69 -55.31 7.41
N VAL A 12 -3.48 -55.94 6.25
CA VAL A 12 -2.95 -55.28 5.04
C VAL A 12 -3.95 -54.28 4.46
N ILE A 13 -5.25 -54.61 4.47
CA ILE A 13 -6.33 -53.70 4.05
C ILE A 13 -6.42 -52.50 5.01
N GLY A 14 -6.28 -52.72 6.33
CA GLY A 14 -6.26 -51.66 7.33
C GLY A 14 -5.07 -50.70 7.15
N ALA A 15 -3.86 -51.22 6.92
CA ALA A 15 -2.67 -50.41 6.67
C ALA A 15 -2.76 -49.60 5.36
N GLN A 16 -3.31 -50.20 4.30
CA GLN A 16 -3.56 -49.51 3.02
C GLN A 16 -4.63 -48.42 3.16
N LEU A 17 -5.67 -48.65 3.97
CA LEU A 17 -6.72 -47.66 4.23
C LEU A 17 -6.20 -46.47 5.04
N VAL A 18 -5.37 -46.71 6.07
CA VAL A 18 -4.72 -45.66 6.86
C VAL A 18 -3.74 -44.84 6.01
N GLY A 19 -2.95 -45.47 5.14
CA GLY A 19 -2.06 -44.76 4.20
C GLY A 19 -2.82 -43.93 3.15
N ARG A 20 -4.02 -44.36 2.74
CA ARG A 20 -4.91 -43.59 1.84
C ARG A 20 -5.60 -42.42 2.55
N LEU A 21 -5.90 -42.56 3.84
CA LEU A 21 -6.44 -41.48 4.68
C LEU A 21 -5.37 -40.41 4.99
N GLN A 22 -4.13 -40.82 5.29
CA GLN A 22 -3.02 -39.87 5.50
C GLN A 22 -2.65 -39.10 4.22
N SER A 23 -2.63 -39.78 3.06
CA SER A 23 -2.36 -39.11 1.78
C SER A 23 -3.53 -38.23 1.30
N ALA A 24 -4.77 -38.56 1.65
CA ALA A 24 -5.92 -37.68 1.43
C ALA A 24 -5.88 -36.44 2.36
N GLY A 25 -5.49 -36.62 3.63
CA GLY A 25 -5.37 -35.52 4.60
C GLY A 25 -4.32 -34.49 4.21
N THR A 26 -3.16 -34.93 3.70
CA THR A 26 -2.10 -34.03 3.22
C THR A 26 -2.47 -33.33 1.90
N PHE A 27 -3.24 -33.98 1.02
CA PHE A 27 -3.72 -33.36 -0.22
C PHE A 27 -4.72 -32.22 0.05
N VAL A 28 -5.67 -32.41 0.98
CA VAL A 28 -6.65 -31.38 1.35
C VAL A 28 -5.96 -30.20 2.05
N ALA A 29 -5.02 -30.45 2.95
CA ALA A 29 -4.24 -29.40 3.62
C ALA A 29 -3.38 -28.58 2.63
N THR A 30 -2.79 -29.25 1.63
CA THR A 30 -2.01 -28.60 0.56
C THR A 30 -2.90 -27.83 -0.41
N ALA A 31 -4.13 -28.30 -0.70
CA ALA A 31 -5.08 -27.61 -1.57
C ALA A 31 -5.64 -26.30 -0.95
N VAL A 32 -5.92 -26.32 0.35
CA VAL A 32 -6.41 -25.12 1.08
C VAL A 32 -5.30 -24.07 1.24
N SER A 33 -4.08 -24.50 1.55
CA SER A 33 -2.94 -23.59 1.64
C SER A 33 -2.54 -23.02 0.29
N THR A 34 -2.50 -23.81 -0.78
CA THR A 34 -2.13 -23.30 -2.11
C THR A 34 -3.10 -22.24 -2.62
N THR A 35 -4.40 -22.33 -2.33
CA THR A 35 -5.37 -21.33 -2.83
C THR A 35 -5.16 -19.93 -2.21
N SER A 36 -4.87 -19.85 -0.91
CA SER A 36 -4.58 -18.57 -0.24
C SER A 36 -3.19 -18.04 -0.61
N VAL A 37 -2.19 -18.94 -0.73
CA VAL A 37 -0.84 -18.54 -1.16
C VAL A 37 -0.86 -18.09 -2.63
N ASN A 38 -1.70 -18.70 -3.48
CA ASN A 38 -1.88 -18.30 -4.87
C ASN A 38 -2.50 -16.92 -4.97
N ALA A 39 -3.56 -16.61 -4.22
CA ALA A 39 -4.16 -15.27 -4.20
C ALA A 39 -3.16 -14.19 -3.74
N ALA A 40 -2.38 -14.47 -2.69
CA ALA A 40 -1.30 -13.60 -2.26
C ALA A 40 -0.23 -13.44 -3.35
N ASN A 41 0.21 -14.53 -3.97
CA ASN A 41 1.17 -14.50 -5.08
C ASN A 41 0.62 -13.70 -6.28
N PHE A 42 -0.67 -13.80 -6.60
CA PHE A 42 -1.30 -12.97 -7.63
C PHE A 42 -1.29 -11.49 -7.25
N ALA A 43 -1.63 -11.15 -6.00
CA ALA A 43 -1.56 -9.77 -5.52
C ALA A 43 -0.12 -9.22 -5.57
N PHE A 44 0.87 -10.02 -5.16
CA PHE A 44 2.29 -9.65 -5.27
C PHE A 44 2.75 -9.50 -6.72
N GLN A 45 2.41 -10.42 -7.61
CA GLN A 45 2.73 -10.36 -9.04
C GLN A 45 2.08 -9.13 -9.70
N TYR A 46 0.88 -8.75 -9.26
CA TYR A 46 0.17 -7.57 -9.74
C TYR A 46 0.74 -6.25 -9.18
N ALA A 47 1.06 -6.21 -7.89
CA ALA A 47 1.54 -5.00 -7.21
C ALA A 47 3.01 -4.69 -7.52
N LYS A 48 3.87 -5.70 -7.63
CA LYS A 48 5.31 -5.54 -7.86
C LYS A 48 5.68 -4.64 -9.06
N PRO A 49 5.13 -4.82 -10.28
CA PRO A 49 5.47 -3.95 -11.40
C PRO A 49 4.94 -2.52 -11.21
N ARG A 50 3.77 -2.35 -10.56
CA ARG A 50 3.16 -1.03 -10.33
C ARG A 50 3.94 -0.22 -9.29
N LEU A 51 4.31 -0.87 -8.19
CA LEU A 51 5.15 -0.26 -7.16
C LEU A 51 6.54 0.05 -7.68
N ARG A 52 7.10 -0.77 -8.58
CA ARG A 52 8.39 -0.46 -9.22
C ARG A 52 8.32 0.79 -10.09
N MET A 53 7.27 0.94 -10.90
CA MET A 53 7.07 2.16 -11.69
C MET A 53 6.86 3.38 -10.80
N PHE A 54 6.02 3.26 -9.77
CA PHE A 54 5.81 4.31 -8.77
C PHE A 54 7.13 4.71 -8.10
N TRP A 55 7.94 3.75 -7.67
CA TRP A 55 9.22 3.99 -7.02
C TRP A 55 10.23 4.69 -7.94
N GLU A 56 10.21 4.39 -9.23
CA GLU A 56 11.11 5.03 -10.19
C GLU A 56 10.79 6.53 -10.35
N TYR A 57 9.52 6.88 -10.55
CA TYR A 57 9.11 8.29 -10.66
C TYR A 57 9.21 9.03 -9.32
N ALA A 58 8.82 8.38 -8.22
CA ALA A 58 8.88 8.96 -6.88
C ALA A 58 10.30 9.42 -6.51
N LYS A 59 11.35 8.69 -6.90
CA LYS A 59 12.74 9.10 -6.62
C LYS A 59 13.14 10.39 -7.31
N VAL A 60 12.58 10.67 -8.49
CA VAL A 60 12.98 11.82 -9.30
C VAL A 60 12.10 13.03 -8.96
N GLU A 61 10.79 12.81 -8.79
CA GLU A 61 9.80 13.87 -8.62
C GLU A 61 9.56 14.24 -7.15
N LEU A 62 9.56 13.26 -6.25
CA LEU A 62 9.35 13.49 -4.81
C LEU A 62 10.67 13.66 -4.05
N ARG A 63 11.80 13.85 -4.75
CA ARG A 63 13.05 14.21 -4.08
C ARG A 63 12.90 15.59 -3.46
N PRO A 64 13.42 15.80 -2.24
CA PRO A 64 13.55 17.16 -1.74
C PRO A 64 14.43 17.96 -2.71
N CYS A 65 14.05 19.22 -2.94
CA CYS A 65 14.82 20.16 -3.75
C CYS A 65 16.30 20.14 -3.32
N THR A 66 17.21 20.02 -4.28
CA THR A 66 18.64 20.07 -3.95
C THR A 66 19.00 21.50 -3.53
N ILE A 67 19.93 21.68 -2.59
CA ILE A 67 20.33 23.01 -2.08
C ILE A 67 20.76 23.96 -3.22
N GLY A 68 21.37 23.43 -4.29
CA GLY A 68 21.76 24.21 -5.47
C GLY A 68 20.60 24.72 -6.34
N GLU A 69 19.39 24.18 -6.19
CA GLU A 69 18.19 24.59 -6.91
C GLU A 69 17.40 25.68 -6.15
N LEU A 70 17.76 25.98 -4.89
CA LEU A 70 17.10 27.00 -4.07
C LEU A 70 17.12 28.42 -4.68
N PRO A 71 18.23 28.91 -5.28
CA PRO A 71 18.24 30.24 -5.90
C PRO A 71 17.22 30.37 -7.03
N LEU A 72 17.03 29.31 -7.82
CA LEU A 72 16.06 29.27 -8.91
C LEU A 72 14.62 29.32 -8.38
N VAL A 73 14.34 28.64 -7.26
CA VAL A 73 13.04 28.72 -6.58
C VAL A 73 12.75 30.14 -6.07
N GLN A 74 13.77 30.83 -5.55
CA GLN A 74 13.62 32.21 -5.11
C GLN A 74 13.34 33.18 -6.27
N GLU A 75 14.03 33.02 -7.40
CA GLU A 75 13.77 33.82 -8.60
C GLU A 75 12.34 33.62 -9.13
N THR A 76 11.91 32.37 -9.29
CA THR A 76 10.56 32.05 -9.76
C THR A 76 9.47 32.58 -8.83
N PHE A 77 9.70 32.56 -7.51
CA PHE A 77 8.78 33.19 -6.55
C PHE A 77 8.71 34.72 -6.69
N ASN A 78 9.85 35.38 -6.90
CA ASN A 78 9.88 36.83 -7.11
C ASN A 78 9.15 37.23 -8.39
N ASP A 79 9.28 36.44 -9.46
CA ASP A 79 8.56 36.65 -10.73
C ASP A 79 7.05 36.45 -10.57
N MET A 80 6.62 35.44 -9.81
CA MET A 80 5.22 35.25 -9.45
C MET A 80 4.66 36.47 -8.69
N MET A 81 5.43 37.00 -7.73
CA MET A 81 5.02 38.18 -6.97
C MET A 81 4.96 39.45 -7.84
N SER A 82 5.89 39.61 -8.77
CA SER A 82 5.85 40.69 -9.77
C SER A 82 4.63 40.57 -10.68
N THR A 83 4.31 39.36 -11.14
CA THR A 83 3.12 39.07 -11.97
C THR A 83 1.81 39.38 -11.22
N ALA A 84 1.76 39.07 -9.92
CA ALA A 84 0.64 39.42 -9.06
C ALA A 84 0.48 40.95 -8.91
N ARG A 85 1.58 41.67 -8.63
CA ARG A 85 1.59 43.14 -8.47
C ARG A 85 1.25 43.89 -9.74
N THR A 86 1.69 43.39 -10.89
CA THR A 86 1.47 44.02 -12.20
C THR A 86 0.09 43.74 -12.80
N GLY A 87 -0.74 42.90 -12.15
CA GLY A 87 -2.09 42.59 -12.64
C GLY A 87 -2.14 41.59 -13.80
N LYS A 88 -0.99 41.06 -14.24
CA LYS A 88 -0.89 40.13 -15.37
C LYS A 88 -1.64 38.81 -15.16
N TRP A 89 -1.95 38.46 -13.91
CA TRP A 89 -2.77 37.30 -13.55
C TRP A 89 -4.20 37.35 -14.11
N GLN A 90 -4.71 38.52 -14.51
CA GLN A 90 -6.03 38.66 -15.13
C GLN A 90 -6.04 38.25 -16.61
N LEU A 91 -4.86 38.12 -17.23
CA LEU A 91 -4.70 37.80 -18.65
C LEU A 91 -4.58 36.29 -18.91
N ILE A 92 -4.56 35.46 -17.87
CA ILE A 92 -4.41 34.00 -17.99
C ILE A 92 -5.72 33.35 -18.40
N THR A 93 -5.65 32.23 -19.12
CA THR A 93 -6.85 31.48 -19.48
C THR A 93 -7.43 30.74 -18.26
N ALA A 94 -8.74 30.47 -18.26
CA ALA A 94 -9.39 29.75 -17.17
C ALA A 94 -8.80 28.35 -16.94
N ARG A 95 -8.31 27.70 -18.02
CA ARG A 95 -7.65 26.39 -17.94
C ARG A 95 -6.35 26.48 -17.14
N ASP A 96 -5.54 27.49 -17.41
CA ASP A 96 -4.25 27.69 -16.75
C ASP A 96 -4.44 28.08 -15.30
N ALA A 97 -5.41 28.96 -15.01
CA ALA A 97 -5.80 29.31 -13.65
C ALA A 97 -6.23 28.07 -12.84
N PHE A 98 -7.01 27.18 -13.45
CA PHE A 98 -7.46 25.96 -12.79
C PHE A 98 -6.32 24.99 -12.52
N LEU A 99 -5.40 24.78 -13.48
CA LEU A 99 -4.21 23.95 -13.29
C LEU A 99 -3.32 24.48 -12.16
N ASN A 100 -3.06 25.78 -12.13
CA ASN A 100 -2.26 26.41 -11.06
C ASN A 100 -2.95 26.28 -9.69
N THR A 101 -4.28 26.34 -9.66
CA THR A 101 -5.04 26.14 -8.41
C THR A 101 -4.91 24.71 -7.91
N LEU A 102 -4.95 23.70 -8.78
CA LEU A 102 -4.78 22.30 -8.39
C LEU A 102 -3.39 22.05 -7.77
N ILE A 103 -2.34 22.64 -8.33
CA ILE A 103 -0.99 22.57 -7.78
C ILE A 103 -0.92 23.24 -6.39
N CYS A 104 -1.55 24.41 -6.21
CA CYS A 104 -1.64 25.04 -4.89
C CYS A 104 -2.34 24.15 -3.86
N VAL A 105 -3.41 23.46 -4.26
CA VAL A 105 -4.14 22.53 -3.39
C VAL A 105 -3.27 21.33 -3.03
N GLU A 106 -2.48 20.79 -3.97
CA GLU A 106 -1.53 19.71 -3.70
C GLU A 106 -0.51 20.09 -2.62
N ILE A 107 0.05 21.30 -2.68
CA ILE A 107 1.00 21.80 -1.68
C ILE A 107 0.35 21.87 -0.28
N VAL A 108 -0.91 22.31 -0.21
CA VAL A 108 -1.67 22.33 1.04
C VAL A 108 -1.88 20.91 1.59
N PHE A 109 -2.19 19.93 0.74
CA PHE A 109 -2.29 18.54 1.18
C PHE A 109 -0.94 17.97 1.65
N CYS A 110 0.17 18.35 1.01
CA CYS A 110 1.51 17.98 1.48
C CYS A 110 1.77 18.49 2.90
N PHE A 111 1.33 19.71 3.22
CA PHE A 111 1.40 20.24 4.58
C PHE A 111 0.57 19.43 5.58
N PHE A 112 -0.67 19.07 5.25
CA PHE A 112 -1.52 18.25 6.14
C PHE A 112 -0.95 16.83 6.36
N ILE A 113 -0.34 16.22 5.33
CA ILE A 113 0.37 14.95 5.49
C ILE A 113 1.54 15.11 6.47
N GLY A 114 2.28 16.23 6.37
CA GLY A 114 3.32 16.59 7.32
C GLY A 114 2.80 16.77 8.75
N GLU A 115 1.62 17.38 8.92
CA GLU A 115 0.97 17.51 10.23
C GLU A 115 0.57 16.15 10.80
N VAL A 116 0.00 15.24 9.98
CA VAL A 116 -0.32 13.87 10.40
C VAL A 116 0.94 13.10 10.84
N LEU A 117 2.04 13.23 10.10
CA LEU A 117 3.33 12.66 10.48
C LEU A 117 3.90 13.28 11.76
N GLY A 118 3.78 14.61 11.93
CA GLY A 118 4.25 15.33 13.11
C GLY A 118 3.44 15.03 14.38
N ARG A 119 2.14 14.77 14.24
CA ARG A 119 1.25 14.34 15.34
C ARG A 119 1.35 12.85 15.65
N GLY A 120 1.74 12.03 14.68
CA GLY A 120 1.83 10.56 14.83
C GLY A 120 0.46 9.86 14.93
N SER A 121 -0.63 10.55 14.58
CA SER A 121 -1.99 10.00 14.58
C SER A 121 -2.74 10.43 13.32
N LEU A 122 -3.46 9.47 12.72
CA LEU A 122 -4.35 9.73 11.57
C LEU A 122 -5.62 10.48 11.99
N VAL A 123 -6.04 10.36 13.26
CA VAL A 123 -7.29 10.95 13.76
C VAL A 123 -7.04 11.64 15.10
N GLY A 124 -7.04 12.97 15.06
CA GLY A 124 -6.92 13.82 16.26
C GLY A 124 -5.62 13.60 17.06
N TYR A 125 -5.50 14.34 18.15
CA TYR A 125 -4.48 14.04 19.15
C TYR A 125 -4.99 12.92 20.07
N VAL A 126 -4.09 12.00 20.42
CA VAL A 126 -4.37 10.99 21.45
C VAL A 126 -4.40 11.72 22.80
N ILE A 127 -5.59 12.19 23.20
CA ILE A 127 -5.85 12.80 24.49
C ILE A 127 -6.70 11.79 25.25
N GLU A 128 -6.21 11.37 26.41
CA GLU A 128 -6.92 10.45 27.29
C GLU A 128 -8.28 11.06 27.67
N GLY A 129 -9.37 10.34 27.41
CA GLY A 129 -10.75 10.77 27.75
C GLY A 129 -11.48 11.66 26.72
N ALA A 130 -10.89 12.02 25.58
CA ALA A 130 -11.56 12.80 24.52
C ALA A 130 -11.90 11.98 23.26
N ASN A 131 -11.39 10.74 23.17
CA ASN A 131 -11.44 9.92 21.98
C ASN A 131 -12.41 8.74 22.13
N PHE A 132 -13.35 8.59 21.19
CA PHE A 132 -14.36 7.52 21.17
C PHE A 132 -13.80 6.10 20.92
N TYR A 133 -12.48 5.96 20.73
CA TYR A 133 -11.78 4.69 20.48
C TYR A 133 -10.96 4.19 21.67
N GLU A 134 -11.06 4.82 22.84
CA GLU A 134 -10.60 4.29 24.13
C GLU A 134 -11.55 3.17 24.61
N VAL A 135 -11.68 2.10 23.84
CA VAL A 135 -12.25 0.82 24.28
C VAL A 135 -11.11 -0.19 24.24
N THR A 136 -10.55 -0.44 25.42
CA THR A 136 -9.85 -1.68 25.82
C THR A 136 -8.91 -2.29 24.77
N MET A 137 -7.61 -2.01 24.90
CA MET A 137 -6.58 -3.04 24.69
C MET A 137 -6.11 -3.56 26.05
#